data_AF-A0A9R1QBU5-F1
#
_entry.id   AF-A0A9R1QBU5-F1
#
_cell.length_a   1.000
_cell.length_b   1.000
_cell.length_c   1.000
_cell.angle_alpha   90.00
_cell.angle_beta   90.00
_cell.angle_gamma   90.00
#
_symmetry.space_group_name_H-M   'P 1'
#
loop_
_entity.id
_entity.type
_entity.pdbx_description
1 polymer ?
#
loop_
_entity_poly.entity_id
_entity_poly.type
_entity_poly.pdbx_seq_one_letter_code
_entity_poly.pdbx_strand_id
1 'polypeptide(L)'
;MGLHHFTEQLVGRKGKLSMKGTLPLQNSEPSASDKIELKCEVLDIRAKNVLSGQVDSQLQVTGSILRPDVSGMIRLTHGEAYLPHDKGNGAVATRLASNKSSYLLAGFGQTTTSQDVSRFLGALSTSPDKTERTLENGSFKPNIDARLNDLKLTLGPELRIVYPLILNFAVSGDLELNGMVHPKYIRPKGILTFENGEVNLVATQVRLKSDHLNVAKFEPDLGLDPVLDLVLVGSEWQFKIMSRASMWQDNLVVTSTRSVDQDVLSPSEAAKVFESQLAESLLEGDGQLAFKKLATATLETLMPRIEGKGEFGQARWRMVYAPQIPSLLSVDPTVDPLKSLANNISFATEVEVQLGKRVQASVVRQMKDSEMAMQWSLIYQLTSRLRVIFQSTPSNRLLFEYSATSQD
;
A
#
# COMPACT_ATOMS: atom_id res chain seq x y z
N MET A 1 31.93 -8.13 31.12
CA MET A 1 31.70 -9.31 30.27
C MET A 1 31.20 -8.81 28.93
N GLY A 2 32.07 -8.78 27.91
CA GLY A 2 31.73 -8.29 26.57
C GLY A 2 31.45 -9.44 25.62
N LEU A 3 30.51 -9.25 24.69
CA LEU A 3 30.24 -10.21 23.61
C LEU A 3 31.21 -9.94 22.46
N HIS A 4 32.26 -10.76 22.36
CA HIS A 4 33.18 -10.73 21.22
C HIS A 4 32.55 -11.48 20.04
N HIS A 5 32.18 -10.75 18.99
CA HIS A 5 31.77 -11.36 17.72
C HIS A 5 32.59 -10.79 16.56
N PHE A 6 33.26 -11.71 15.85
CA PHE A 6 33.73 -11.50 14.49
C PHE A 6 33.00 -12.52 13.61
N THR A 7 32.23 -12.03 12.63
CA THR A 7 31.47 -12.89 11.72
C THR A 7 31.50 -12.27 10.33
N GLU A 8 32.08 -12.99 9.39
CA GLU A 8 32.09 -12.66 7.97
C GLU A 8 31.30 -13.75 7.25
N GLN A 9 30.22 -13.37 6.57
CA GLN A 9 29.28 -14.30 5.96
C GLN A 9 28.87 -13.80 4.57
N LEU A 10 28.84 -14.73 3.61
CA LEU A 10 28.22 -14.50 2.31
C LEU A 10 26.71 -14.62 2.45
N VAL A 11 25.98 -13.60 2.01
CA VAL A 11 24.52 -13.52 2.12
C VAL A 11 23.94 -13.40 0.71
N GLY A 12 23.33 -14.48 0.23
CA GLY A 12 22.83 -14.59 -1.14
C GLY A 12 23.91 -14.95 -2.16
N ARG A 13 23.72 -14.57 -3.43
CA ARG A 13 24.60 -14.97 -4.55
C ARG A 13 25.85 -14.10 -4.71
N LYS A 14 25.82 -12.87 -4.18
CA LYS A 14 26.90 -11.87 -4.33
C LYS A 14 27.13 -11.01 -3.07
N GLY A 15 26.16 -10.96 -2.15
CA GLY A 15 26.21 -10.09 -0.99
C GLY A 15 27.23 -10.54 0.05
N LYS A 16 27.91 -9.57 0.66
CA LYS A 16 28.90 -9.77 1.72
C LYS A 16 28.49 -9.00 2.97
N LEU A 17 28.47 -9.68 4.11
CA LEU A 17 28.26 -9.08 5.42
C LEU A 17 29.47 -9.37 6.30
N SER A 18 30.06 -8.33 6.89
CA SER A 18 31.11 -8.46 7.90
C SER A 18 30.76 -7.64 9.14
N MET A 19 30.73 -8.30 10.29
CA MET A 19 30.54 -7.70 11.61
C MET A 19 31.79 -7.95 12.45
N LYS A 20 32.32 -6.89 13.08
CA LYS A 20 33.48 -6.98 13.96
C LYS A 20 33.34 -6.03 15.14
N GLY A 21 33.46 -6.55 16.36
CA GLY A 21 33.72 -5.71 17.52
C GLY A 21 33.14 -6.25 18.82
N THR A 22 32.95 -5.32 19.76
CA THR A 22 32.49 -5.56 21.12
C THR A 22 31.67 -4.37 21.59
N LEU A 23 30.58 -4.63 22.31
CA LEU A 23 29.88 -3.62 23.11
C LEU A 23 29.77 -4.09 24.57
N PRO A 24 29.87 -3.18 25.54
CA PRO A 24 29.60 -3.47 26.94
C PRO A 24 28.10 -3.61 27.18
N LEU A 25 27.71 -4.35 28.21
CA LEU A 25 26.30 -4.54 28.59
C LEU A 25 25.64 -3.25 29.11
N GLN A 26 26.42 -2.39 29.76
CA GLN A 26 26.01 -1.09 30.28
C GLN A 26 27.06 -0.04 29.89
N ASN A 27 26.68 1.23 29.94
CA ASN A 27 27.54 2.35 29.58
C ASN A 27 28.55 2.64 30.70
N SER A 28 29.57 1.79 30.82
CA SER A 28 30.82 2.07 31.55
C SER A 28 31.63 3.16 30.83
N GLU A 29 32.76 3.60 31.40
CA GLU A 29 33.64 4.56 30.71
C GLU A 29 34.03 4.05 29.30
N PRO A 30 33.90 4.86 28.25
CA PRO A 30 34.01 4.40 26.88
C PRO A 30 35.47 4.04 26.53
N SER A 31 35.75 2.76 26.30
CA SER A 31 37.04 2.33 25.77
C SER A 31 37.05 2.40 24.24
N ALA A 32 38.23 2.58 23.63
CA ALA A 32 38.36 2.61 22.16
C ALA A 32 37.98 1.27 21.47
N SER A 33 37.82 0.19 22.25
CA SER A 33 37.34 -1.13 21.82
C SER A 33 35.82 -1.31 21.89
N ASP A 34 35.07 -0.38 22.49
CA ASP A 34 33.61 -0.47 22.67
C ASP A 34 32.85 0.04 21.44
N LYS A 35 33.14 -0.58 20.30
CA LYS A 35 32.42 -0.38 19.04
C LYS A 35 32.21 -1.70 18.30
N ILE A 36 31.10 -1.79 17.58
CA ILE A 36 30.85 -2.80 16.55
C ILE A 36 30.83 -2.10 15.20
N GLU A 37 31.70 -2.52 14.31
CA GLU A 37 31.73 -2.15 12.90
C GLU A 37 30.91 -3.18 12.10
N LEU A 38 29.96 -2.68 11.32
CA LEU A 38 29.08 -3.44 10.45
C LEU A 38 29.29 -2.95 9.03
N LYS A 39 29.76 -3.80 8.13
CA LYS A 39 29.89 -3.48 6.71
C LYS A 39 29.10 -4.47 5.87
N CYS A 40 28.36 -3.94 4.91
CA CYS A 40 27.51 -4.68 4.02
C CYS A 40 27.74 -4.22 2.57
N GLU A 41 27.94 -5.17 1.66
CA GLU A 41 28.17 -4.90 0.24
C GLU A 41 27.17 -5.75 -0.58
N VAL A 42 26.39 -5.10 -1.44
CA VAL A 42 25.45 -5.72 -2.40
C VAL A 42 24.50 -6.73 -1.74
N LEU A 43 23.86 -6.35 -0.62
CA LEU A 43 22.87 -7.19 0.04
C LEU A 43 21.48 -6.98 -0.57
N ASP A 44 20.97 -7.99 -1.28
CA ASP A 44 19.58 -8.04 -1.72
C ASP A 44 18.65 -8.22 -0.50
N ILE A 45 17.80 -7.23 -0.21
CA ILE A 45 16.76 -7.29 0.83
C ILE A 45 15.36 -7.42 0.22
N ARG A 46 14.47 -8.14 0.92
CA ARG A 46 13.06 -8.29 0.54
C ARG A 46 12.15 -8.44 1.77
N ALA A 47 11.76 -7.31 2.35
CA ALA A 47 10.72 -7.22 3.36
C ALA A 47 9.35 -7.09 2.69
N LYS A 48 8.53 -8.14 2.79
CA LYS A 48 7.20 -8.22 2.16
C LYS A 48 6.34 -7.01 2.55
N ASN A 49 5.80 -6.31 1.55
CA ASN A 49 4.94 -5.12 1.69
C ASN A 49 5.59 -3.95 2.46
N VAL A 50 6.92 -3.88 2.53
CA VAL A 50 7.65 -2.77 3.17
C VAL A 50 8.74 -2.25 2.24
N LEU A 51 9.69 -3.11 1.86
CA LEU A 51 10.87 -2.70 1.12
C LEU A 51 11.52 -3.86 0.37
N SER A 52 11.96 -3.62 -0.86
CA SER A 52 12.89 -4.47 -1.59
C SER A 52 13.98 -3.62 -2.24
N GLY A 53 15.17 -4.19 -2.44
CA GLY A 53 16.27 -3.52 -3.14
C GLY A 53 17.64 -4.03 -2.71
N GLN A 54 18.70 -3.37 -3.20
CA GLN A 54 20.08 -3.63 -2.82
C GLN A 54 20.58 -2.61 -1.80
N VAL A 55 21.16 -3.10 -0.72
CA VAL A 55 21.76 -2.30 0.35
C VAL A 55 23.27 -2.44 0.35
N ASP A 56 23.95 -1.30 0.34
CA ASP A 56 25.33 -1.17 0.80
C ASP A 56 25.35 -0.39 2.11
N SER A 57 26.19 -0.75 3.06
CA SER A 57 26.32 0.01 4.31
C SER A 57 27.71 -0.08 4.93
N GLN A 58 28.06 0.99 5.63
CA GLN A 58 29.20 1.05 6.54
C GLN A 58 28.72 1.76 7.80
N LEU A 59 28.39 0.95 8.81
CA LEU A 59 27.78 1.36 10.06
C LEU A 59 28.74 1.14 11.22
N GLN A 60 28.64 2.03 12.20
CA GLN A 60 29.32 1.91 13.48
C GLN A 60 28.29 1.99 14.60
N VAL A 61 28.24 0.96 15.44
CA VAL A 61 27.44 0.93 16.66
C VAL A 61 28.38 1.15 17.85
N THR A 62 28.05 2.13 18.69
CA THR A 62 28.78 2.50 19.91
C THR A 62 27.84 2.51 21.12
N GLY A 63 28.34 2.90 22.30
CA GLY A 63 27.56 2.93 23.53
C GLY A 63 27.51 1.56 24.19
N SER A 64 26.31 1.02 24.42
CA SER A 64 26.13 -0.26 25.13
C SER A 64 25.00 -1.10 24.55
N ILE A 65 24.95 -2.40 24.86
CA ILE A 65 23.92 -3.32 24.36
C ILE A 65 22.49 -2.88 24.74
N LEU A 66 22.31 -2.22 25.89
CA LEU A 66 21.01 -1.69 26.33
C LEU A 66 20.68 -0.31 25.74
N ARG A 67 21.69 0.45 25.32
CA ARG A 67 21.57 1.78 24.70
C ARG A 67 22.57 1.91 23.55
N PRO A 68 22.32 1.25 22.41
CA PRO A 68 23.21 1.29 21.27
C PRO A 68 23.01 2.60 20.51
N ASP A 69 24.12 3.19 20.08
CA ASP A 69 24.15 4.41 19.28
C ASP A 69 24.69 4.09 17.88
N VAL A 70 23.86 4.27 16.86
CA VAL A 70 24.11 3.83 15.48
C VAL A 70 24.41 5.03 14.59
N SER A 71 25.55 4.98 13.93
CA SER A 71 26.07 6.01 13.02
C SER A 71 26.64 5.38 11.74
N GLY A 72 26.97 6.21 10.76
CA GLY A 72 27.60 5.78 9.51
C GLY A 72 26.75 6.05 8.28
N MET A 73 26.81 5.17 7.28
CA MET A 73 26.12 5.34 6.01
C MET A 73 25.40 4.07 5.54
N ILE A 74 24.22 4.27 4.94
CA ILE A 74 23.40 3.28 4.25
C ILE A 74 23.07 3.83 2.88
N ARG A 75 23.27 3.04 1.83
CA ARG A 75 22.81 3.33 0.47
C ARG A 75 21.84 2.24 0.03
N LEU A 76 20.66 2.65 -0.45
CA LEU A 76 19.60 1.77 -0.92
C LEU A 76 19.31 2.05 -2.39
N THR A 77 19.44 1.04 -3.24
CA THR A 77 19.37 1.16 -4.71
C THR A 77 18.52 0.04 -5.33
N HIS A 78 18.13 0.18 -6.60
CA HIS A 78 17.54 -0.88 -7.43
C HIS A 78 16.39 -1.65 -6.75
N GLY A 79 15.28 -0.96 -6.45
CA GLY A 79 14.24 -1.52 -5.59
C GLY A 79 12.93 -0.76 -5.48
N GLU A 80 12.05 -1.24 -4.59
CA GLU A 80 10.71 -0.68 -4.34
C GLU A 80 10.44 -0.56 -2.84
N ALA A 81 10.06 0.64 -2.39
CA ALA A 81 9.56 0.92 -1.04
C ALA A 81 8.03 1.08 -1.09
N TYR A 82 7.31 0.30 -0.29
CA TYR A 82 5.84 0.31 -0.27
C TYR A 82 5.31 1.23 0.81
N LEU A 83 4.41 2.14 0.44
CA LEU A 83 3.78 3.03 1.41
C LEU A 83 2.74 2.27 2.24
N PRO A 84 2.75 2.40 3.59
CA PRO A 84 1.80 1.72 4.46
C PRO A 84 0.39 2.24 4.20
N HIS A 85 -0.58 1.33 4.18
CA HIS A 85 -2.00 1.67 4.08
C HIS A 85 -2.54 1.66 5.50
N ASP A 86 -2.99 2.81 5.99
CA ASP A 86 -3.66 2.82 7.30
C ASP A 86 -4.98 2.06 7.19
N LYS A 87 -5.25 1.21 8.18
CA LYS A 87 -6.52 0.50 8.26
C LYS A 87 -7.56 1.52 8.71
N GLY A 88 -8.70 1.58 8.04
CA GLY A 88 -9.69 2.66 8.17
C GLY A 88 -10.29 2.87 9.56
N ASN A 89 -9.52 3.44 10.49
CA ASN A 89 -10.04 4.13 11.66
C ASN A 89 -10.43 5.54 11.21
N GLY A 90 -11.73 5.74 10.95
CA GLY A 90 -12.29 6.95 10.38
C GLY A 90 -12.09 8.22 11.23
N ALA A 91 -10.93 8.86 11.07
CA ALA A 91 -10.62 10.20 11.58
C ALA A 91 -10.27 11.20 10.45
N VAL A 92 -10.51 10.83 9.18
CA VAL A 92 -10.29 11.67 7.99
C VAL A 92 -11.61 11.88 7.23
N ALA A 93 -12.63 12.30 7.98
CA ALA A 93 -13.82 12.98 7.49
C ALA A 93 -14.38 13.83 8.63
N THR A 94 -14.86 15.05 8.35
CA THR A 94 -15.41 16.01 9.35
C THR A 94 -14.38 16.75 10.24
N ARG A 95 -13.46 17.50 9.63
CA ARG A 95 -12.91 18.74 10.25
C ARG A 95 -12.96 19.97 9.33
N LEU A 96 -14.01 20.06 8.51
CA LEU A 96 -14.42 21.31 7.85
C LEU A 96 -15.37 22.11 8.75
N ALA A 97 -14.89 22.57 9.91
CA ALA A 97 -15.49 23.69 10.63
C ALA A 97 -14.54 24.26 11.69
N SER A 98 -14.32 25.58 11.65
CA SER A 98 -13.74 26.39 12.73
C SER A 98 -12.36 25.98 13.28
N ASN A 99 -11.31 26.58 12.71
CA ASN A 99 -10.39 27.33 13.55
C ASN A 99 -9.94 28.62 12.88
N LYS A 100 -10.86 29.59 12.76
CA LYS A 100 -10.46 30.97 12.49
C LYS A 100 -9.73 31.50 13.72
N SER A 101 -8.49 31.94 13.52
CA SER A 101 -7.71 32.64 14.55
C SER A 101 -8.52 33.80 15.13
N SER A 102 -8.52 33.91 16.46
CA SER A 102 -8.80 35.16 17.16
C SER A 102 -7.84 35.29 18.34
N TYR A 103 -6.84 36.16 18.16
CA TYR A 103 -6.06 36.70 19.27
C TYR A 103 -6.91 37.77 19.96
N LEU A 104 -7.13 37.69 21.27
CA LEU A 104 -7.44 38.86 22.12
C LEU A 104 -6.89 38.67 23.55
N LEU A 105 -6.60 39.80 24.20
CA LEU A 105 -5.95 39.89 25.51
C LEU A 105 -6.96 40.02 26.68
N ALA A 106 -6.48 39.61 27.87
CA ALA A 106 -6.75 40.10 29.24
C ALA A 106 -8.01 40.93 29.59
N GLY A 107 -8.68 40.59 30.71
CA GLY A 107 -9.45 41.56 31.51
C GLY A 107 -10.55 41.04 32.46
N PHE A 108 -10.25 40.94 33.76
CA PHE A 108 -11.06 41.23 34.99
C PHE A 108 -12.59 40.92 35.15
N GLY A 109 -12.95 40.48 36.38
CA GLY A 109 -14.27 40.62 37.03
C GLY A 109 -15.12 39.32 37.14
N GLN A 110 -15.39 38.71 38.30
CA GLN A 110 -16.40 39.08 39.35
C GLN A 110 -17.85 39.17 38.80
N THR A 111 -18.92 38.56 39.34
CA THR A 111 -19.20 38.00 40.70
C THR A 111 -20.33 36.91 40.72
N THR A 112 -20.34 36.08 41.79
CA THR A 112 -21.53 35.55 42.56
C THR A 112 -22.63 34.68 41.89
N THR A 113 -22.73 33.38 42.25
CA THR A 113 -23.71 32.73 43.21
C THR A 113 -24.98 32.14 42.56
N SER A 114 -25.57 31.02 43.00
CA SER A 114 -25.25 29.99 44.03
C SER A 114 -26.16 28.75 43.80
N GLN A 115 -25.97 27.70 44.61
CA GLN A 115 -26.74 26.46 44.80
C GLN A 115 -26.22 25.24 43.98
N ASP A 116 -25.92 24.07 44.59
CA ASP A 116 -26.23 23.66 45.97
C ASP A 116 -25.25 22.61 46.59
N VAL A 117 -25.23 22.58 47.94
CA VAL A 117 -24.67 21.56 48.90
C VAL A 117 -23.25 20.97 48.61
N SER A 118 -22.15 21.39 49.26
CA SER A 118 -21.64 20.96 50.60
C SER A 118 -21.50 19.43 50.79
N ARG A 119 -20.53 18.76 51.47
CA ARG A 119 -19.25 18.95 52.22
C ARG A 119 -18.64 17.50 52.38
N PHE A 120 -17.40 17.16 52.78
CA PHE A 120 -16.21 17.87 53.28
C PHE A 120 -14.92 16.98 53.11
N LEU A 121 -13.75 17.60 53.26
CA LEU A 121 -12.41 17.12 53.70
C LEU A 121 -11.97 15.61 53.67
N GLY A 122 -10.70 15.39 53.30
CA GLY A 122 -9.89 14.18 53.61
C GLY A 122 -9.16 13.61 52.38
N ALA A 123 -7.93 14.03 52.05
CA ALA A 123 -6.65 13.59 52.63
C ALA A 123 -6.13 12.22 52.11
N LEU A 124 -4.90 12.26 51.58
CA LEU A 124 -3.96 11.22 51.13
C LEU A 124 -4.34 9.71 51.27
N SER A 125 -4.05 8.97 50.18
CA SER A 125 -3.37 7.65 50.12
C SER A 125 -4.13 6.51 49.42
N THR A 126 -3.33 5.53 48.95
CA THR A 126 -3.69 4.18 48.49
C THR A 126 -4.41 4.03 47.14
N SER A 127 -3.60 3.75 46.10
CA SER A 127 -4.03 2.85 45.02
C SER A 127 -3.67 1.42 45.45
N PRO A 128 -4.55 0.41 45.27
CA PRO A 128 -4.35 -0.91 45.85
C PRO A 128 -3.35 -1.76 45.07
N ASP A 129 -2.43 -2.38 45.80
CA ASP A 129 -1.61 -3.47 45.29
C ASP A 129 -2.44 -4.77 45.28
N LYS A 130 -2.48 -5.46 44.14
CA LYS A 130 -2.87 -6.87 44.04
C LYS A 130 -2.00 -7.56 43.00
N THR A 131 -0.86 -8.05 43.47
CA THR A 131 -0.09 -9.08 42.78
C THR A 131 -0.90 -10.37 42.65
N GLU A 132 -1.14 -10.82 41.41
CA GLU A 132 -1.29 -12.25 41.12
C GLU A 132 0.00 -12.72 40.45
N ARG A 133 0.74 -13.59 41.15
CA ARG A 133 1.98 -14.20 40.65
C ARG A 133 1.65 -15.50 39.93
N THR A 134 1.50 -15.44 38.60
CA THR A 134 1.62 -16.63 37.77
C THR A 134 3.04 -16.72 37.25
N LEU A 135 3.79 -17.73 37.72
CA LEU A 135 5.15 -18.02 37.27
C LEU A 135 5.10 -18.68 35.89
N GLU A 136 5.07 -17.89 34.82
CA GLU A 136 5.41 -18.35 33.48
C GLU A 136 6.65 -17.62 32.95
N ASN A 137 7.50 -18.40 32.26
CA ASN A 137 8.83 -18.05 31.74
C ASN A 137 9.09 -16.55 31.57
N GLY A 138 9.98 -16.02 32.40
CA GLY A 138 10.45 -14.64 32.32
C GLY A 138 11.19 -14.37 31.01
N SER A 139 10.46 -13.98 29.97
CA SER A 139 11.05 -13.33 28.82
C SER A 139 11.62 -12.00 29.31
N PHE A 140 12.93 -11.95 29.54
CA PHE A 140 13.65 -10.68 29.53
C PHE A 140 13.35 -10.03 28.17
N LYS A 141 12.47 -9.03 28.18
CA LYS A 141 12.34 -8.06 27.09
C LYS A 141 13.26 -6.91 27.47
N PRO A 142 14.56 -6.94 27.10
CA PRO A 142 15.40 -5.76 27.27
C PRO A 142 14.75 -4.63 26.48
N ASN A 143 14.38 -3.55 27.15
CA ASN A 143 14.00 -2.33 26.46
C ASN A 143 15.29 -1.70 25.91
N ILE A 144 15.59 -1.99 24.64
CA ILE A 144 16.78 -1.49 23.95
C ILE A 144 16.46 -0.10 23.43
N ASP A 145 16.91 0.93 24.14
CA ASP A 145 16.72 2.34 23.74
C ASP A 145 17.77 2.71 22.69
N ALA A 146 17.57 2.26 21.46
CA ALA A 146 18.47 2.54 20.34
C ALA A 146 18.36 4.00 19.86
N ARG A 147 19.50 4.60 19.54
CA ARG A 147 19.63 5.96 19.00
C ARG A 147 20.34 5.94 17.64
N LEU A 148 19.96 6.89 16.79
CA LEU A 148 20.65 7.26 15.56
C LEU A 148 21.38 8.58 15.79
N ASN A 149 22.64 8.65 15.38
CA ASN A 149 23.44 9.87 15.36
C ASN A 149 24.19 9.97 14.02
N ASP A 150 23.94 11.05 13.29
CA ASP A 150 24.52 11.37 11.98
C ASP A 150 24.46 10.19 10.97
N LEU A 151 23.42 9.37 11.05
CA LEU A 151 23.22 8.24 10.14
C LEU A 151 22.78 8.74 8.76
N LYS A 152 23.65 8.61 7.76
CA LYS A 152 23.39 9.03 6.39
C LYS A 152 22.69 7.93 5.61
N LEU A 153 21.55 8.25 5.01
CA LEU A 153 20.75 7.39 4.17
C LEU A 153 20.67 8.01 2.76
N THR A 154 21.36 7.40 1.81
CA THR A 154 21.28 7.75 0.38
C THR A 154 20.29 6.81 -0.32
N LEU A 155 19.33 7.39 -1.02
CA LEU A 155 18.31 6.69 -1.78
C LEU A 155 18.58 6.83 -3.30
N GLY A 156 18.48 5.73 -4.03
CA GLY A 156 18.75 5.65 -5.46
C GLY A 156 20.22 5.36 -5.81
N PRO A 157 20.51 5.07 -7.10
CA PRO A 157 19.60 5.10 -8.24
C PRO A 157 18.62 3.92 -8.27
N GLU A 158 17.64 4.02 -9.18
CA GLU A 158 16.65 2.98 -9.46
C GLU A 158 15.80 2.52 -8.25
N LEU A 159 15.57 3.41 -7.28
CA LEU A 159 14.63 3.18 -6.20
C LEU A 159 13.26 3.79 -6.55
N ARG A 160 12.17 3.08 -6.25
CA ARG A 160 10.80 3.55 -6.47
C ARG A 160 9.99 3.54 -5.18
N ILE A 161 9.16 4.56 -4.96
CA ILE A 161 8.10 4.57 -3.94
C ILE A 161 6.80 4.16 -4.61
N VAL A 162 6.14 3.15 -4.05
CA VAL A 162 4.94 2.54 -4.62
C VAL A 162 3.81 2.55 -3.59
N TYR A 163 2.69 3.18 -3.96
CA TYR A 163 1.39 2.89 -3.38
C TYR A 163 0.64 2.05 -4.42
N PRO A 164 0.40 0.74 -4.20
CA PRO A 164 -0.19 -0.16 -5.19
C PRO A 164 -1.42 0.45 -5.87
N LEU A 165 -1.47 0.28 -7.19
CA LEU A 165 -2.51 0.78 -8.10
C LEU A 165 -2.62 2.32 -8.23
N ILE A 166 -2.15 3.12 -7.26
CA ILE A 166 -2.39 4.57 -7.20
C ILE A 166 -1.15 5.40 -7.51
N LEU A 167 0.03 5.08 -6.96
CA LEU A 167 1.24 5.93 -7.05
C LEU A 167 2.48 5.09 -7.34
N ASN A 168 3.30 5.56 -8.28
CA ASN A 168 4.56 4.90 -8.63
C ASN A 168 5.63 5.94 -9.02
N PHE A 169 6.44 6.39 -8.06
CA PHE A 169 7.44 7.45 -8.24
C PHE A 169 8.87 6.90 -8.17
N ALA A 170 9.75 7.26 -9.11
CA ALA A 170 11.18 7.11 -8.93
C ALA A 170 11.66 8.13 -7.89
N VAL A 171 12.46 7.69 -6.91
CA VAL A 171 12.98 8.53 -5.83
C VAL A 171 14.49 8.47 -5.77
N SER A 172 15.11 9.62 -5.52
CA SER A 172 16.52 9.77 -5.23
C SER A 172 16.74 10.83 -4.14
N GLY A 173 17.92 10.88 -3.55
CA GLY A 173 18.31 11.92 -2.61
C GLY A 173 18.89 11.41 -1.30
N ASP A 174 19.19 12.33 -0.39
CA ASP A 174 19.94 12.08 0.84
C ASP A 174 19.18 12.55 2.08
N LEU A 175 19.19 11.71 3.12
CA LEU A 175 18.64 11.98 4.44
C LEU A 175 19.68 11.73 5.53
N GLU A 176 19.75 12.63 6.49
CA GLU A 176 20.51 12.51 7.74
C GLU A 176 19.50 12.16 8.84
N LEU A 177 19.67 11.01 9.49
CA LEU A 177 18.74 10.48 10.50
C LEU A 177 19.34 10.61 11.90
N ASN A 178 18.67 11.37 12.75
CA ASN A 178 19.07 11.64 14.14
C ASN A 178 17.95 11.31 15.13
N GLY A 179 18.29 11.05 16.40
CA GLY A 179 17.32 10.84 17.48
C GLY A 179 17.03 9.37 17.79
N MET A 180 16.01 9.11 18.62
CA MET A 180 15.68 7.73 19.04
C MET A 180 15.04 6.95 17.89
N VAL A 181 15.26 5.63 17.84
CA VAL A 181 14.63 4.71 16.87
C VAL A 181 13.16 4.49 17.25
N HIS A 182 12.35 5.53 17.09
CA HIS A 182 10.93 5.54 17.39
C HIS A 182 10.23 6.58 16.49
N PRO A 183 9.08 6.27 15.85
CA PRO A 183 8.46 7.16 14.85
C PRO A 183 8.18 8.59 15.32
N LYS A 184 7.94 8.79 16.63
CA LYS A 184 7.70 10.11 17.25
C LYS A 184 8.97 10.91 17.57
N TYR A 185 10.14 10.27 17.63
CA TYR A 185 11.37 10.86 18.18
C TYR A 185 12.56 10.84 17.21
N ILE A 186 12.42 10.19 16.06
CA ILE A 186 13.35 10.32 14.94
C ILE A 186 13.19 11.71 14.29
N ARG A 187 14.33 12.30 13.91
CA ARG A 187 14.48 13.63 13.34
C ARG A 187 15.27 13.50 12.03
N PRO A 188 14.59 13.24 10.90
CA PRO A 188 15.23 13.25 9.59
C PRO A 188 15.52 14.68 9.15
N LYS A 189 16.56 14.84 8.34
CA LYS A 189 16.92 16.11 7.70
C LYS A 189 17.45 15.83 6.30
N GLY A 190 16.92 16.49 5.29
CA GLY A 190 17.40 16.32 3.92
C GLY A 190 16.31 16.53 2.89
N ILE A 191 16.57 16.09 1.66
CA ILE A 191 15.68 16.30 0.52
C ILE A 191 15.65 15.02 -0.29
N LEU A 192 14.44 14.53 -0.57
CA LEU A 192 14.19 13.53 -1.60
C LEU A 192 13.63 14.23 -2.85
N THR A 193 14.11 13.82 -4.01
CA THR A 193 13.68 14.26 -5.34
C THR A 193 12.90 13.14 -6.03
N PHE A 194 11.83 13.50 -6.73
CA PHE A 194 11.02 12.58 -7.52
C PHE A 194 11.23 12.84 -9.02
N GLU A 195 12.20 12.13 -9.60
CA GLU A 195 12.68 12.34 -10.97
C GLU A 195 11.61 12.08 -12.03
N ASN A 196 10.78 11.06 -11.81
CA ASN A 196 9.62 10.72 -12.61
C ASN A 196 8.59 9.98 -11.76
N GLY A 197 7.34 9.96 -12.22
CA GLY A 197 6.31 9.22 -11.54
C GLY A 197 4.92 9.48 -12.08
N GLU A 198 4.03 8.55 -11.82
CA GLU A 198 2.62 8.60 -12.20
C GLU A 198 1.72 8.42 -10.99
N VAL A 199 0.54 9.05 -11.05
CA VAL A 199 -0.57 8.83 -10.14
C VAL A 199 -1.81 8.47 -10.96
N ASN A 200 -2.40 7.32 -10.65
CA ASN A 200 -3.58 6.78 -11.32
C ASN A 200 -4.82 7.05 -10.46
N LEU A 201 -5.61 8.05 -10.86
CA LEU A 201 -6.83 8.49 -10.18
C LEU A 201 -8.07 8.02 -10.94
N VAL A 202 -8.18 6.70 -11.12
CA VAL A 202 -9.26 5.95 -11.81
C VAL A 202 -9.50 6.38 -13.26
N ALA A 203 -10.13 7.54 -13.47
CA ALA A 203 -10.44 8.13 -14.76
C ALA A 203 -9.38 9.17 -15.21
N THR A 204 -8.48 9.60 -14.31
CA THR A 204 -7.42 10.58 -14.61
C THR A 204 -6.04 9.99 -14.29
N GLN A 205 -5.19 9.86 -15.31
CA GLN A 205 -3.76 9.60 -15.11
C GLN A 205 -3.01 10.95 -15.11
N VAL A 206 -2.25 11.21 -14.06
CA VAL A 206 -1.39 12.40 -13.96
C VAL A 206 0.06 11.98 -13.73
N ARG A 207 1.00 12.73 -14.28
CA ARG A 207 2.45 12.47 -14.15
C ARG A 207 3.16 13.63 -13.50
N LEU A 208 4.25 13.37 -12.78
CA LEU A 208 5.12 14.42 -12.27
C LEU A 208 5.66 15.28 -13.42
N LYS A 209 5.63 16.60 -13.22
CA LYS A 209 6.05 17.58 -14.22
C LYS A 209 7.57 17.63 -14.25
N SER A 210 8.17 17.23 -15.37
CA SER A 210 9.62 17.01 -15.50
C SER A 210 10.48 18.28 -15.48
N ASP A 211 9.89 19.47 -15.60
CA ASP A 211 10.58 20.75 -15.44
C ASP A 211 10.51 21.29 -14.00
N HIS A 212 9.80 20.58 -13.12
CA HIS A 212 9.68 20.89 -11.70
C HIS A 212 10.56 19.93 -10.89
N LEU A 213 11.21 20.42 -9.82
CA LEU A 213 12.14 19.60 -9.04
C LEU A 213 11.46 18.46 -8.26
N ASN A 214 10.16 18.61 -7.97
CA ASN A 214 9.30 17.64 -7.29
C ASN A 214 9.96 17.04 -6.05
N VAL A 215 9.88 17.75 -4.92
CA VAL A 215 10.67 17.43 -3.72
C VAL A 215 9.81 17.09 -2.51
N ALA A 216 10.35 16.22 -1.65
CA ALA A 216 9.94 16.06 -0.26
C ALA A 216 11.12 16.50 0.64
N LYS A 217 10.95 17.65 1.30
CA LYS A 217 11.94 18.22 2.22
C LYS A 217 11.66 17.77 3.65
N PHE A 218 12.61 17.10 4.26
CA PHE A 218 12.55 16.68 5.66
C PHE A 218 13.25 17.70 6.55
N GLU A 219 12.54 18.18 7.57
CA GLU A 219 13.04 19.12 8.57
C GLU A 219 12.96 18.47 9.96
N PRO A 220 14.01 18.57 10.81
CA PRO A 220 14.07 17.90 12.11
C PRO A 220 12.86 18.13 13.03
N ASP A 221 12.27 19.32 12.96
CA ASP A 221 11.17 19.75 13.83
C ASP A 221 9.79 19.22 13.36
N LEU A 222 9.70 18.76 12.12
CA LEU A 222 8.50 18.13 11.54
C LEU A 222 8.52 16.60 11.64
N GLY A 223 9.65 16.01 12.04
CA GLY A 223 9.79 14.56 12.16
C GLY A 223 9.61 13.86 10.81
N LEU A 224 8.76 12.83 10.77
CA LEU A 224 8.49 12.03 9.56
C LEU A 224 7.46 12.65 8.60
N ASP A 225 7.05 13.91 8.79
CA ASP A 225 6.08 14.63 7.96
C ASP A 225 6.76 15.69 7.08
N PRO A 226 7.28 15.32 5.89
CA PRO A 226 8.03 16.23 5.04
C PRO A 226 7.14 17.33 4.43
N VAL A 227 7.75 18.46 4.10
CA VAL A 227 7.13 19.48 3.24
C VAL A 227 7.27 19.03 1.79
N LEU A 228 6.13 18.87 1.11
CA LEU A 228 6.05 18.51 -0.29
C LEU A 228 6.00 19.78 -1.16
N ASP A 229 6.73 19.80 -2.26
CA ASP A 229 6.56 20.74 -3.37
C ASP A 229 6.52 19.93 -4.68
N LEU A 230 5.30 19.58 -5.11
CA LEU A 230 5.04 18.66 -6.22
C LEU A 230 4.14 19.33 -7.26
N VAL A 231 4.43 19.09 -8.54
CA VAL A 231 3.53 19.44 -9.64
C VAL A 231 3.22 18.19 -10.46
N LEU A 232 1.94 17.86 -10.56
CA LEU A 232 1.40 16.77 -11.37
C LEU A 232 0.65 17.36 -12.56
N VAL A 233 0.80 16.78 -13.75
CA VAL A 233 0.14 17.22 -14.99
C VAL A 233 -0.57 16.03 -15.64
N GLY A 234 -1.86 16.18 -15.90
CA GLY A 234 -2.65 15.28 -16.75
C GLY A 234 -2.95 15.90 -18.12
N SER A 235 -3.93 15.35 -18.83
CA SER A 235 -4.43 15.93 -20.10
C SER A 235 -5.17 17.25 -19.89
N GLU A 236 -5.99 17.33 -18.85
CA GLU A 236 -6.97 18.42 -18.60
C GLU A 236 -6.54 19.39 -17.48
N TRP A 237 -5.75 18.89 -16.54
CA TRP A 237 -5.52 19.50 -15.24
C TRP A 237 -4.05 19.41 -14.82
N GLN A 238 -3.56 20.48 -14.22
CA GLN A 238 -2.32 20.53 -13.45
C GLN A 238 -2.68 20.68 -11.98
N PHE A 239 -2.05 19.89 -11.13
CA PHE A 239 -2.19 19.91 -9.67
C PHE A 239 -0.85 20.34 -9.07
N LYS A 240 -0.86 21.34 -8.20
CA LYS A 240 0.30 21.75 -7.42
C LYS A 240 0.02 21.53 -5.93
N ILE A 241 0.95 20.87 -5.25
CA ILE A 241 0.89 20.59 -3.81
C ILE A 241 2.08 21.29 -3.17
N MET A 242 1.81 22.22 -2.24
CA MET A 242 2.83 22.94 -1.46
C MET A 242 2.46 22.98 0.03
N SER A 243 2.58 21.84 0.72
CA SER A 243 2.30 21.72 2.16
C SER A 243 2.96 20.48 2.75
N ARG A 244 2.80 20.26 4.06
CA ARG A 244 3.19 19.02 4.73
C ARG A 244 2.43 17.83 4.13
N ALA A 245 3.09 16.68 4.02
CA ALA A 245 2.49 15.45 3.50
C ALA A 245 1.21 15.03 4.26
N SER A 246 1.13 15.29 5.56
CA SER A 246 -0.06 15.04 6.39
C SER A 246 -1.27 15.96 6.08
N MET A 247 -1.04 17.10 5.42
CA MET A 247 -2.01 18.16 5.12
C MET A 247 -1.92 18.57 3.64
N TRP A 248 -1.71 17.58 2.76
CA TRP A 248 -1.50 17.82 1.33
C TRP A 248 -2.75 18.40 0.64
N GLN A 249 -3.95 18.10 1.16
CA GLN A 249 -5.22 18.61 0.65
C GLN A 249 -5.38 20.12 0.87
N ASP A 250 -4.90 20.64 2.01
CA ASP A 250 -5.14 22.03 2.44
C ASP A 250 -4.53 23.07 1.49
N ASN A 251 -3.51 22.69 0.73
CA ASN A 251 -2.81 23.57 -0.24
C ASN A 251 -2.69 22.89 -1.61
N LEU A 252 -3.71 22.12 -2.01
CA LEU A 252 -3.86 21.61 -3.36
C LEU A 252 -4.41 22.73 -4.28
N VAL A 253 -3.59 23.21 -5.21
CA VAL A 253 -4.00 24.15 -6.25
C VAL A 253 -4.21 23.39 -7.55
N VAL A 254 -5.39 23.52 -8.16
CA VAL A 254 -5.71 22.90 -9.45
C VAL A 254 -5.84 23.98 -10.51
N THR A 255 -5.30 23.73 -11.70
CA THR A 255 -5.33 24.66 -12.85
C THR A 255 -5.64 23.87 -14.11
N SER A 256 -6.49 24.38 -15.00
CA SER A 256 -6.70 23.70 -16.29
C SER A 256 -5.48 23.87 -17.19
N THR A 257 -5.11 22.82 -17.92
CA THR A 257 -4.07 22.88 -18.96
C THR A 257 -4.57 23.53 -20.26
N ARG A 258 -5.87 23.79 -20.38
CA ARG A 258 -6.53 24.20 -21.63
C ARG A 258 -6.68 25.71 -21.81
N SER A 259 -6.42 26.54 -20.79
CA SER A 259 -6.54 27.99 -20.88
C SER A 259 -5.18 28.69 -20.73
N VAL A 260 -4.84 29.51 -21.72
CA VAL A 260 -3.72 30.47 -21.65
C VAL A 260 -4.09 31.66 -20.73
N ASP A 261 -5.39 31.88 -20.52
CA ASP A 261 -5.93 32.83 -19.56
C ASP A 261 -6.21 32.19 -18.19
N GLN A 262 -5.86 32.91 -17.13
CA GLN A 262 -5.93 32.48 -15.73
C GLN A 262 -7.32 32.69 -15.12
N ASP A 263 -8.32 31.90 -15.52
CA ASP A 263 -9.52 31.71 -14.69
C ASP A 263 -9.17 30.79 -13.51
N VAL A 264 -8.69 31.40 -12.43
CA VAL A 264 -8.37 30.73 -11.17
C VAL A 264 -9.66 30.34 -10.46
N LEU A 265 -10.16 29.14 -10.75
CA LEU A 265 -11.18 28.48 -9.94
C LEU A 265 -10.75 28.48 -8.46
N SER A 266 -11.66 28.79 -7.55
CA SER A 266 -11.28 28.82 -6.13
C SER A 266 -10.86 27.41 -5.66
N PRO A 267 -9.93 27.27 -4.70
CA PRO A 267 -9.53 25.97 -4.19
C PRO A 267 -10.71 25.10 -3.71
N SER A 268 -11.77 25.74 -3.20
CA SER A 268 -13.03 25.08 -2.81
C SER A 268 -13.91 24.62 -3.97
N GLU A 269 -13.88 25.28 -5.13
CA GLU A 269 -14.61 24.85 -6.33
C GLU A 269 -13.84 23.74 -7.05
N ALA A 270 -12.51 23.89 -7.15
CA ALA A 270 -11.63 22.83 -7.63
C ALA A 270 -11.72 21.58 -6.76
N ALA A 271 -11.68 21.73 -5.42
CA ALA A 271 -11.90 20.62 -4.49
C ALA A 271 -13.29 20.02 -4.64
N LYS A 272 -14.35 20.80 -4.87
CA LYS A 272 -15.70 20.27 -5.12
C LYS A 272 -15.85 19.54 -6.45
N VAL A 273 -15.21 19.99 -7.53
CA VAL A 273 -15.23 19.30 -8.83
C VAL A 273 -14.37 18.03 -8.78
N PHE A 274 -13.23 18.09 -8.07
CA PHE A 274 -12.43 16.92 -7.75
C PHE A 274 -13.23 15.93 -6.89
N GLU A 275 -13.83 16.37 -5.78
CA GLU A 275 -14.70 15.55 -4.93
C GLU A 275 -15.92 15.02 -5.69
N SER A 276 -16.54 15.78 -6.61
CA SER A 276 -17.69 15.29 -7.37
C SER A 276 -17.28 14.24 -8.39
N GLN A 277 -16.18 14.43 -9.12
CA GLN A 277 -15.66 13.42 -10.04
C GLN A 277 -15.09 12.20 -9.30
N LEU A 278 -14.45 12.41 -8.16
CA LEU A 278 -13.98 11.35 -7.28
C LEU A 278 -15.19 10.60 -6.70
N ALA A 279 -16.24 11.27 -6.24
CA ALA A 279 -17.46 10.67 -5.72
C ALA A 279 -18.29 9.96 -6.80
N GLU A 280 -18.42 10.50 -8.02
CA GLU A 280 -19.05 9.79 -9.15
C GLU A 280 -18.25 8.55 -9.58
N SER A 281 -16.92 8.59 -9.41
CA SER A 281 -16.04 7.46 -9.68
C SER A 281 -15.92 6.48 -8.49
N LEU A 282 -16.21 6.93 -7.27
CA LEU A 282 -16.06 6.17 -6.02
C LEU A 282 -17.37 5.87 -5.30
N LEU A 283 -18.55 6.27 -5.77
CA LEU A 283 -19.84 5.91 -5.15
C LEU A 283 -20.77 5.26 -6.19
N GLU A 284 -21.34 4.11 -5.86
CA GLU A 284 -22.59 3.67 -6.47
C GLU A 284 -23.75 4.48 -5.83
N GLY A 285 -24.88 4.61 -6.53
CA GLY A 285 -25.93 5.61 -6.24
C GLY A 285 -26.68 5.47 -4.91
N ASP A 286 -26.26 4.55 -4.05
CA ASP A 286 -26.74 4.29 -2.69
C ASP A 286 -25.76 4.75 -1.59
N GLY A 287 -24.60 5.31 -1.97
CA GLY A 287 -23.57 5.76 -1.03
C GLY A 287 -22.52 4.71 -0.67
N GLN A 288 -22.50 3.55 -1.33
CA GLN A 288 -21.44 2.55 -1.18
C GLN A 288 -20.26 2.81 -2.11
N LEU A 289 -19.04 2.49 -1.66
CA LEU A 289 -17.84 2.81 -2.42
C LEU A 289 -17.69 1.92 -3.68
N ALA A 290 -17.66 2.55 -4.87
CA ALA A 290 -17.59 1.94 -6.20
C ALA A 290 -16.22 1.31 -6.54
N PHE A 291 -15.53 0.73 -5.56
CA PHE A 291 -14.29 -0.04 -5.72
C PHE A 291 -14.39 -1.14 -6.79
N LYS A 292 -15.60 -1.61 -7.10
CA LYS A 292 -15.89 -2.50 -8.23
C LYS A 292 -15.33 -1.97 -9.55
N LYS A 293 -15.53 -0.69 -9.89
CA LYS A 293 -15.01 -0.09 -11.14
C LYS A 293 -13.48 -0.03 -11.14
N LEU A 294 -12.89 0.37 -10.02
CA LEU A 294 -11.44 0.43 -9.78
C LEU A 294 -10.78 -0.94 -9.92
N ALA A 295 -11.36 -1.96 -9.26
CA ALA A 295 -10.89 -3.33 -9.29
C ALA A 295 -11.07 -3.96 -10.68
N THR A 296 -12.18 -3.70 -11.38
CA THR A 296 -12.38 -4.21 -12.75
C THR A 296 -11.37 -3.59 -13.73
N ALA A 297 -11.17 -2.27 -13.75
CA ALA A 297 -10.22 -1.63 -14.67
C ALA A 297 -8.76 -2.05 -14.42
N THR A 298 -8.36 -2.18 -13.16
CA THR A 298 -7.01 -2.66 -12.80
C THR A 298 -6.83 -4.16 -13.06
N LEU A 299 -7.87 -4.97 -12.86
CA LEU A 299 -7.87 -6.40 -13.20
C LEU A 299 -7.85 -6.63 -14.71
N GLU A 300 -8.56 -5.84 -15.53
CA GLU A 300 -8.47 -5.90 -16.99
C GLU A 300 -7.06 -5.56 -17.50
N THR A 301 -6.35 -4.67 -16.81
CA THR A 301 -4.96 -4.29 -17.14
C THR A 301 -3.95 -5.37 -16.74
N LEU A 302 -4.13 -6.02 -15.59
CA LEU A 302 -3.21 -7.06 -15.06
C LEU A 302 -3.54 -8.48 -15.55
N MET A 303 -4.80 -8.74 -15.90
CA MET A 303 -5.35 -10.03 -16.31
C MET A 303 -6.35 -9.81 -17.46
N PRO A 304 -5.87 -9.48 -18.67
CA PRO A 304 -6.75 -9.19 -19.80
C PRO A 304 -7.64 -10.39 -20.14
N ARG A 305 -8.86 -10.11 -20.60
CA ARG A 305 -9.75 -11.13 -21.18
C ARG A 305 -9.11 -11.65 -22.48
N ILE A 306 -8.75 -12.93 -22.50
CA ILE A 306 -8.13 -13.57 -23.66
C ILE A 306 -9.21 -14.27 -24.48
N GLU A 307 -9.36 -13.89 -25.75
CA GLU A 307 -10.17 -14.63 -26.72
C GLU A 307 -9.30 -15.19 -27.83
N GLY A 308 -9.14 -16.51 -27.86
CA GLY A 308 -8.57 -17.24 -29.00
C GLY A 308 -9.68 -17.82 -29.86
N LYS A 309 -9.63 -17.61 -31.18
CA LYS A 309 -10.56 -18.21 -32.14
C LYS A 309 -9.77 -18.69 -33.36
N GLY A 310 -10.16 -19.81 -33.94
CA GLY A 310 -9.49 -20.33 -35.13
C GLY A 310 -10.31 -21.37 -35.88
N GLU A 311 -10.06 -21.49 -37.18
CA GLU A 311 -10.72 -22.43 -38.08
C GLU A 311 -9.68 -23.17 -38.92
N PHE A 312 -9.84 -24.49 -39.06
CA PHE A 312 -9.00 -25.35 -39.89
C PHE A 312 -9.86 -26.45 -40.53
N GLY A 313 -10.11 -26.32 -41.84
CA GLY A 313 -10.97 -27.23 -42.59
C GLY A 313 -12.41 -27.18 -42.07
N GLN A 314 -12.86 -28.26 -41.43
CA GLN A 314 -14.17 -28.33 -40.77
C GLN A 314 -14.11 -28.10 -39.25
N ALA A 315 -12.93 -27.98 -38.66
CA ALA A 315 -12.76 -27.73 -37.23
C ALA A 315 -12.78 -26.22 -36.97
N ARG A 316 -13.63 -25.77 -36.05
CA ARG A 316 -13.61 -24.41 -35.51
C ARG A 316 -13.48 -24.47 -33.99
N TRP A 317 -12.71 -23.57 -33.40
CA TRP A 317 -12.54 -23.52 -31.95
C TRP A 317 -12.58 -22.07 -31.43
N ARG A 318 -13.06 -21.93 -30.20
CA ARG A 318 -13.14 -20.68 -29.45
C ARG A 318 -12.70 -20.97 -28.02
N MET A 319 -11.72 -20.23 -27.53
CA MET A 319 -11.29 -20.21 -26.15
C MET A 319 -11.52 -18.80 -25.61
N VAL A 320 -12.26 -18.68 -24.51
CA VAL A 320 -12.47 -17.42 -23.79
C VAL A 320 -12.02 -17.61 -22.35
N TYR A 321 -11.05 -16.81 -21.93
CA TYR A 321 -10.65 -16.67 -20.53
C TYR A 321 -11.11 -15.30 -20.05
N ALA A 322 -11.99 -15.28 -19.05
CA ALA A 322 -12.55 -14.07 -18.47
C ALA A 322 -12.47 -14.16 -16.93
N PRO A 323 -11.62 -13.34 -16.27
CA PRO A 323 -11.70 -13.17 -14.83
C PRO A 323 -12.96 -12.37 -14.47
N GLN A 324 -13.59 -12.69 -13.35
CA GLN A 324 -14.81 -12.06 -12.86
C GLN A 324 -14.72 -11.79 -11.35
N ILE A 325 -15.30 -10.70 -10.90
CA ILE A 325 -15.42 -10.34 -9.48
C ILE A 325 -16.89 -10.56 -9.07
N PRO A 326 -17.20 -11.55 -8.21
CA PRO A 326 -18.50 -11.71 -7.58
C PRO A 326 -18.89 -10.44 -6.80
N SER A 327 -20.19 -10.19 -6.68
CA SER A 327 -20.74 -8.97 -6.06
C SER A 327 -20.20 -8.74 -4.63
N LEU A 328 -19.52 -7.60 -4.42
CA LEU A 328 -18.85 -7.19 -3.17
C LEU A 328 -19.81 -6.79 -2.02
N LEU A 329 -21.00 -7.38 -1.94
CA LEU A 329 -22.10 -6.98 -1.04
C LEU A 329 -21.87 -7.29 0.46
N SER A 330 -20.66 -7.69 0.84
CA SER A 330 -20.30 -8.00 2.23
C SER A 330 -18.80 -7.79 2.50
N VAL A 331 -18.25 -6.64 2.09
CA VAL A 331 -16.92 -6.23 2.56
C VAL A 331 -17.07 -5.66 3.97
N ASP A 332 -16.63 -6.44 4.96
CA ASP A 332 -16.45 -5.93 6.33
C ASP A 332 -15.43 -4.77 6.29
N PRO A 333 -15.78 -3.56 6.76
CA PRO A 333 -14.92 -2.37 6.67
C PRO A 333 -13.63 -2.48 7.49
N THR A 334 -13.49 -3.52 8.33
CA THR A 334 -12.26 -3.79 9.10
C THR A 334 -11.22 -4.62 8.33
N VAL A 335 -11.59 -5.21 7.18
CA VAL A 335 -10.74 -6.11 6.40
C VAL A 335 -10.06 -5.37 5.24
N ASP A 336 -8.76 -5.61 5.09
CA ASP A 336 -7.91 -5.10 4.02
C ASP A 336 -8.52 -5.38 2.62
N PRO A 337 -8.93 -4.34 1.86
CA PRO A 337 -9.68 -4.52 0.61
C PRO A 337 -8.87 -5.25 -0.47
N LEU A 338 -7.53 -5.19 -0.44
CA LEU A 338 -6.68 -5.94 -1.37
C LEU A 338 -6.72 -7.45 -1.09
N LYS A 339 -6.85 -7.85 0.18
CA LYS A 339 -7.09 -9.26 0.54
C LYS A 339 -8.50 -9.69 0.17
N SER A 340 -9.49 -8.83 0.38
CA SER A 340 -10.88 -9.09 -0.02
C SER A 340 -11.01 -9.26 -1.54
N LEU A 341 -10.24 -8.54 -2.36
CA LEU A 341 -10.17 -8.78 -3.80
C LEU A 341 -9.47 -10.10 -4.14
N ALA A 342 -8.28 -10.35 -3.59
CA ALA A 342 -7.53 -11.59 -3.84
C ALA A 342 -8.32 -12.86 -3.46
N ASN A 343 -9.15 -12.79 -2.41
CA ASN A 343 -9.98 -13.88 -1.90
C ASN A 343 -11.42 -13.90 -2.45
N ASN A 344 -11.72 -13.21 -3.55
CA ASN A 344 -13.03 -13.27 -4.19
C ASN A 344 -12.99 -13.41 -5.71
N ILE A 345 -11.86 -13.18 -6.39
CA ILE A 345 -11.78 -13.32 -7.85
C ILE A 345 -12.14 -14.76 -8.27
N SER A 346 -13.09 -14.85 -9.19
CA SER A 346 -13.43 -16.10 -9.89
C SER A 346 -12.87 -16.08 -11.31
N PHE A 347 -12.38 -17.23 -11.77
CA PHE A 347 -11.80 -17.37 -13.12
C PHE A 347 -12.66 -18.30 -13.96
N ALA A 348 -13.25 -17.79 -15.04
CA ALA A 348 -13.97 -18.60 -16.02
C ALA A 348 -13.08 -18.85 -17.26
N THR A 349 -12.83 -20.11 -17.58
CA THR A 349 -12.29 -20.54 -18.88
C THR A 349 -13.36 -21.34 -19.61
N GLU A 350 -13.80 -20.83 -20.74
CA GLU A 350 -14.68 -21.54 -21.67
C GLU A 350 -13.87 -21.97 -22.90
N VAL A 351 -13.87 -23.26 -23.21
CA VAL A 351 -13.31 -23.81 -24.44
C VAL A 351 -14.43 -24.49 -25.20
N GLU A 352 -14.66 -24.06 -26.43
CA GLU A 352 -15.63 -24.63 -27.35
C GLU A 352 -14.88 -25.11 -28.61
N VAL A 353 -15.11 -26.35 -29.01
CA VAL A 353 -14.53 -26.96 -30.22
C VAL A 353 -15.67 -27.60 -30.99
N GLN A 354 -15.79 -27.25 -32.26
CA GLN A 354 -16.76 -27.86 -33.17
C GLN A 354 -16.09 -28.47 -34.39
N LEU A 355 -16.45 -29.72 -34.69
CA LEU A 355 -16.00 -30.45 -35.87
C LEU A 355 -17.17 -30.67 -36.83
N GLY A 356 -17.17 -29.90 -37.92
CA GLY A 356 -18.21 -29.89 -38.94
C GLY A 356 -19.58 -29.54 -38.39
N LYS A 357 -20.63 -30.15 -38.97
CA LYS A 357 -22.02 -30.02 -38.50
C LYS A 357 -22.43 -31.06 -37.44
N ARG A 358 -21.50 -31.95 -37.00
CA ARG A 358 -21.87 -33.15 -36.22
C ARG A 358 -21.33 -33.22 -34.80
N VAL A 359 -20.28 -32.48 -34.44
CA VAL A 359 -19.66 -32.60 -33.11
C VAL A 359 -19.50 -31.22 -32.47
N GLN A 360 -20.40 -30.86 -31.55
CA GLN A 360 -20.27 -29.82 -30.51
C GLN A 360 -19.48 -30.35 -29.30
N ALA A 361 -18.33 -29.80 -28.92
CA ALA A 361 -17.71 -30.05 -27.61
C ALA A 361 -17.50 -28.73 -26.88
N SER A 362 -17.85 -28.66 -25.59
CA SER A 362 -17.51 -27.51 -24.75
C SER A 362 -17.08 -27.90 -23.34
N VAL A 363 -16.22 -27.07 -22.77
CA VAL A 363 -15.63 -27.22 -21.45
C VAL A 363 -15.69 -25.87 -20.76
N VAL A 364 -16.41 -25.79 -19.65
CA VAL A 364 -16.43 -24.63 -18.77
C VAL A 364 -15.69 -25.01 -17.50
N ARG A 365 -14.57 -24.32 -17.24
CA ARG A 365 -13.80 -24.41 -16.00
C ARG A 365 -14.03 -23.13 -15.21
N GLN A 366 -14.61 -23.25 -14.03
CA GLN A 366 -14.75 -22.15 -13.09
C GLN A 366 -13.85 -22.44 -11.87
N MET A 367 -13.00 -21.47 -11.52
CA MET A 367 -12.31 -21.46 -10.24
C MET A 367 -12.89 -20.36 -9.36
N LYS A 368 -13.03 -20.65 -8.07
CA LYS A 368 -13.21 -19.65 -7.03
C LYS A 368 -12.38 -20.08 -5.82
N ASP A 369 -11.54 -19.17 -5.31
CA ASP A 369 -10.65 -19.38 -4.17
C ASP A 369 -9.69 -20.58 -4.34
N SER A 370 -10.11 -21.79 -3.96
CA SER A 370 -9.40 -23.06 -4.22
C SER A 370 -10.33 -24.17 -4.75
N GLU A 371 -11.62 -23.87 -4.94
CA GLU A 371 -12.59 -24.79 -5.52
C GLU A 371 -12.57 -24.68 -7.05
N MET A 372 -12.46 -25.83 -7.73
CA MET A 372 -12.49 -25.93 -9.18
C MET A 372 -13.73 -26.71 -9.62
N ALA A 373 -14.71 -26.00 -10.17
CA ALA A 373 -15.83 -26.61 -10.88
C ALA A 373 -15.46 -26.82 -12.36
N MET A 374 -15.75 -28.00 -12.90
CA MET A 374 -15.53 -28.31 -14.30
C MET A 374 -16.80 -28.94 -14.89
N GLN A 375 -17.29 -28.33 -15.96
CA GLN A 375 -18.46 -28.78 -16.70
C GLN A 375 -18.07 -29.11 -18.13
N TRP A 376 -18.26 -30.37 -18.49
CA TRP A 376 -18.09 -30.88 -19.84
C TRP A 376 -19.46 -30.99 -20.51
N SER A 377 -19.54 -30.59 -21.77
CA SER A 377 -20.64 -30.95 -22.65
C SER A 377 -20.12 -31.49 -23.99
N LEU A 378 -20.77 -32.52 -24.52
CA LEU A 378 -20.50 -33.06 -25.85
C LEU A 378 -21.83 -33.35 -26.54
N ILE A 379 -22.06 -32.69 -27.66
CA ILE A 379 -23.23 -32.84 -28.54
C ILE A 379 -22.76 -33.56 -29.81
N TYR A 380 -23.30 -34.75 -30.05
CA TYR A 380 -23.01 -35.54 -31.25
C TYR A 380 -24.29 -35.76 -32.06
N GLN A 381 -24.30 -35.29 -33.31
CA GLN A 381 -25.43 -35.45 -34.23
C GLN A 381 -25.29 -36.77 -35.00
N LEU A 382 -26.13 -37.76 -34.70
CA LEU A 382 -26.15 -39.05 -35.40
C LEU A 382 -26.88 -38.95 -36.74
N THR A 383 -28.02 -38.26 -36.76
CA THR A 383 -28.86 -38.02 -37.96
C THR A 383 -29.50 -36.63 -37.88
N SER A 384 -30.21 -36.16 -38.92
CA SER A 384 -30.96 -34.88 -38.85
C SER A 384 -32.15 -34.90 -37.86
N ARG A 385 -32.39 -36.03 -37.18
CA ARG A 385 -33.45 -36.22 -36.20
C ARG A 385 -32.98 -36.74 -34.85
N LEU A 386 -31.74 -37.21 -34.72
CA LEU A 386 -31.22 -37.82 -33.49
C LEU A 386 -29.88 -37.22 -33.10
N ARG A 387 -29.80 -36.67 -31.89
CA ARG A 387 -28.55 -36.22 -31.25
C ARG A 387 -28.35 -36.87 -29.89
N VAL A 388 -27.09 -37.08 -29.55
CA VAL A 388 -26.63 -37.48 -28.22
C VAL A 388 -26.01 -36.28 -27.54
N ILE A 389 -26.40 -36.02 -26.29
CA ILE A 389 -25.86 -34.95 -25.45
C ILE A 389 -25.29 -35.61 -24.20
N PHE A 390 -23.98 -35.47 -23.99
CA PHE A 390 -23.32 -35.78 -22.73
C PHE A 390 -23.12 -34.49 -21.92
N GLN A 391 -23.38 -34.55 -20.62
CA GLN A 391 -23.14 -33.46 -19.66
C GLN A 391 -22.57 -34.04 -18.36
N SER A 392 -21.57 -33.41 -17.74
CA SER A 392 -20.93 -33.93 -16.52
C SER A 392 -21.48 -33.40 -15.18
N THR A 393 -22.30 -32.34 -15.21
CA THR A 393 -22.65 -31.54 -14.01
C THR A 393 -24.16 -31.28 -13.99
N PRO A 394 -24.87 -31.46 -12.85
CA PRO A 394 -24.38 -31.88 -11.53
C PRO A 394 -24.04 -33.38 -11.41
N SER A 395 -24.30 -34.17 -12.45
CA SER A 395 -23.84 -35.57 -12.54
C SER A 395 -23.62 -35.94 -14.01
N ASN A 396 -22.79 -36.97 -14.27
CA ASN A 396 -22.60 -37.52 -15.61
C ASN A 396 -23.94 -38.07 -16.14
N ARG A 397 -24.44 -37.47 -17.22
CA ARG A 397 -25.70 -37.82 -17.89
C ARG A 397 -25.46 -37.93 -19.39
N LEU A 398 -26.09 -38.93 -19.99
CA LEU A 398 -26.16 -39.13 -21.43
C LEU A 398 -27.63 -39.05 -21.85
N LEU A 399 -27.96 -38.07 -22.67
CA LEU A 399 -29.31 -37.82 -23.17
C LEU A 399 -29.37 -38.16 -24.66
N PHE A 400 -30.45 -38.81 -25.07
CA PHE A 400 -30.77 -39.06 -26.47
C PHE A 400 -31.98 -38.21 -26.81
N GLU A 401 -31.81 -37.24 -27.71
CA GLU A 401 -32.87 -36.33 -28.11
C GLU A 401 -33.28 -36.63 -29.55
N TYR A 402 -34.56 -36.93 -29.73
CA TYR A 402 -35.16 -37.25 -31.01
C TYR A 402 -36.19 -36.17 -31.40
N SER A 403 -36.01 -35.58 -32.58
CA SER A 403 -36.95 -34.62 -33.16
C SER A 403 -37.85 -35.29 -34.20
N ALA A 404 -39.16 -35.08 -34.10
CA ALA A 404 -40.13 -35.58 -35.09
C ALA A 404 -39.98 -34.89 -36.46
N THR A 405 -39.50 -33.65 -36.48
CA THR A 405 -39.19 -32.86 -37.68
C THR A 405 -37.68 -32.82 -37.93
N SER A 406 -37.24 -32.83 -39.19
CA SER A 406 -35.81 -32.67 -39.53
C SER A 406 -35.29 -31.31 -39.06
N GLN A 407 -34.14 -31.30 -38.40
CA GLN A 407 -33.34 -30.09 -38.21
C GLN A 407 -32.32 -30.04 -39.36
N ASP A 408 -32.66 -29.26 -40.39
CA ASP A 408 -31.82 -29.00 -41.57
C ASP A 408 -31.10 -27.64 -41.44
#